data_AF-A0A1F7TCZ3-F1
#
_entry.id   AF-A0A1F7TCZ3-F1
#
_cell.length_a   1.000
_cell.length_b   1.000
_cell.length_c   1.000
_cell.angle_alpha   90.00
_cell.angle_beta   90.00
_cell.angle_gamma   90.00
#
_symmetry.space_group_name_H-M   'P 1'
#
loop_
_entity.id
_entity.type
_entity.pdbx_description
1 polymer ?
#
loop_
_entity_poly.entity_id
_entity_poly.type
_entity_poly.pdbx_seq_one_letter_code
_entity_poly.pdbx_strand_id
1 'polypeptide(L)'
;MTLEDRVAQLERQNRWFKRLGLAVVLAAASLVLGGASPQGMRRIDANEIFLRDAQGRERAALLVTKEGTVGIWLRDATGKFRSVYSLGSTGSSILDFRDKNGKVRMAMGITAAESPRINIVDANGKLAKTFR
;
A
#
# COMPACT_ATOMS: atom_id res chain seq x y z
N MET A 1 -16.73 0.84 -74.00
CA MET A 1 -16.02 0.98 -72.71
C MET A 1 -14.57 1.29 -73.04
N THR A 2 -14.16 2.54 -72.86
CA THR A 2 -12.83 3.03 -73.30
C THR A 2 -11.79 2.87 -72.18
N LEU A 3 -10.51 3.00 -72.50
CA LEU A 3 -9.42 2.87 -71.52
C LEU A 3 -9.47 3.95 -70.43
N GLU A 4 -9.96 5.15 -70.75
CA GLU A 4 -10.09 6.27 -69.82
C GLU A 4 -11.10 5.98 -68.69
N ASP A 5 -12.21 5.33 -69.01
CA ASP A 5 -13.22 4.93 -68.02
C ASP A 5 -12.63 3.96 -66.99
N ARG A 6 -11.77 3.03 -67.42
CA ARG A 6 -11.10 2.06 -66.53
C ARG A 6 -10.07 2.74 -65.62
N VAL A 7 -9.31 3.71 -66.13
CA VAL A 7 -8.33 4.47 -65.33
C VAL A 7 -9.03 5.31 -64.27
N ALA A 8 -10.09 6.03 -64.64
CA ALA A 8 -10.86 6.84 -63.69
C ALA A 8 -11.51 5.99 -62.58
N GLN A 9 -11.94 4.76 -62.92
CA GLN A 9 -12.48 3.81 -61.94
C GLN A 9 -11.39 3.26 -61.02
N LEU A 10 -10.22 2.90 -61.57
CA LEU A 10 -9.06 2.45 -60.80
C LEU A 10 -8.54 3.55 -59.86
N GLU A 11 -8.49 4.81 -60.28
CA GLU A 11 -8.05 5.93 -59.45
C GLU A 11 -8.99 6.20 -58.27
N ARG A 12 -10.31 6.04 -58.46
CA ARG A 12 -11.30 6.13 -57.37
C ARG A 12 -11.12 5.00 -56.37
N GLN A 13 -10.97 3.77 -56.86
CA GLN A 13 -10.70 2.60 -56.01
C GLN A 13 -9.38 2.74 -55.26
N ASN A 14 -8.32 3.20 -55.93
CA ASN A 14 -7.01 3.38 -55.32
C ASN A 14 -7.04 4.47 -54.24
N ARG A 15 -7.75 5.58 -54.45
CA ARG A 15 -7.98 6.60 -53.41
C ARG A 15 -8.75 6.05 -52.21
N TRP A 16 -9.71 5.16 -52.43
CA TRP A 16 -10.46 4.50 -51.35
C TRP A 16 -9.56 3.54 -50.54
N PHE A 17 -8.78 2.68 -51.21
CA PHE A 17 -7.82 1.79 -50.55
C PHE A 17 -6.73 2.55 -49.78
N LYS A 18 -6.21 3.66 -50.32
CA LYS A 18 -5.24 4.52 -49.62
C LYS A 18 -5.83 5.14 -48.35
N ARG A 19 -7.09 5.59 -48.40
CA ARG A 19 -7.80 6.14 -47.23
C ARG A 19 -8.04 5.07 -46.16
N LEU A 20 -8.43 3.86 -46.56
CA LEU A 20 -8.56 2.74 -45.63
C LEU A 20 -7.23 2.36 -44.99
N GLY A 21 -6.16 2.25 -45.79
CA GLY A 21 -4.82 1.95 -45.27
C GLY A 21 -4.36 2.98 -44.25
N LEU A 22 -4.59 4.28 -44.52
CA LEU A 22 -4.28 5.35 -43.57
C LEU A 22 -5.09 5.22 -42.28
N ALA A 23 -6.39 4.92 -42.37
CA ALA A 23 -7.24 4.74 -41.20
C ALA A 23 -6.77 3.56 -40.31
N VAL A 24 -6.35 2.46 -40.93
CA VAL A 24 -5.80 1.29 -40.20
C VAL A 24 -4.49 1.64 -39.51
N VAL A 25 -3.57 2.36 -40.18
CA VAL A 25 -2.30 2.80 -39.58
C VAL A 25 -2.55 3.72 -38.39
N LEU A 26 -3.48 4.67 -38.50
CA LEU A 26 -3.84 5.58 -37.40
C LEU A 26 -4.50 4.85 -36.22
N ALA A 27 -5.32 3.83 -36.48
CA ALA A 27 -5.92 2.99 -35.45
C ALA A 27 -4.86 2.12 -34.73
N ALA A 28 -3.91 1.56 -35.48
CA ALA A 28 -2.80 0.80 -34.92
C ALA A 28 -1.87 1.69 -34.08
N ALA A 29 -1.56 2.91 -34.57
CA ALA A 29 -0.72 3.86 -33.85
C ALA A 29 -1.35 4.30 -32.53
N SER A 30 -2.67 4.51 -32.49
CA SER A 30 -3.37 4.89 -31.26
C SER A 30 -3.45 3.75 -30.23
N LEU A 31 -3.47 2.48 -30.66
CA LEU A 31 -3.32 1.33 -29.75
C LEU A 31 -1.91 1.24 -29.15
N VAL A 32 -0.86 1.46 -29.96
CA VAL A 32 0.53 1.42 -29.48
C VAL A 32 0.84 2.58 -28.54
N LEU A 33 0.38 3.79 -28.88
CA LEU A 33 0.63 4.99 -28.07
C LEU A 33 -0.30 5.08 -26.85
N GLY A 34 -1.54 4.58 -26.94
CA GLY A 34 -2.52 4.58 -25.84
C GLY A 34 -2.28 3.51 -24.77
N GLY A 35 -1.47 2.49 -25.06
CA GLY A 35 -1.09 1.44 -24.11
C GLY A 35 0.00 1.86 -23.11
N ALA A 36 0.68 2.99 -23.34
CA ALA A 36 1.73 3.50 -22.48
C ALA A 36 1.17 4.37 -21.35
N SER A 37 0.27 3.80 -20.52
CA SER A 37 0.02 4.36 -19.20
C SER A 37 1.30 4.13 -18.38
N PRO A 38 1.95 5.17 -17.83
CA PRO A 38 3.00 4.96 -16.85
C PRO A 38 2.33 4.20 -15.73
N GLN A 39 2.72 2.94 -15.54
CA GLN A 39 2.22 2.13 -14.44
C GLN A 39 2.55 2.88 -13.16
N GLY A 40 1.54 3.60 -12.65
CA GLY A 40 1.62 4.42 -11.46
C GLY A 40 2.10 3.55 -10.30
N MET A 41 2.92 4.15 -9.46
CA MET A 41 3.38 3.69 -8.14
C MET A 41 2.86 2.29 -7.77
N ARG A 42 3.72 1.27 -7.82
CA ARG A 42 3.34 -0.11 -7.45
C ARG A 42 2.74 -0.12 -6.04
N ARG A 43 1.42 -0.24 -5.97
CA ARG A 43 0.66 -0.37 -4.73
C ARG A 43 0.72 -1.83 -4.28
N ILE A 44 1.07 -2.02 -3.02
CA ILE A 44 0.99 -3.33 -2.36
C ILE A 44 -0.25 -3.30 -1.48
N ASP A 45 -1.28 -4.06 -1.85
CA ASP A 45 -2.46 -4.29 -1.02
C ASP A 45 -2.27 -5.60 -0.26
N ALA A 46 -2.11 -5.51 1.06
CA ALA A 46 -1.90 -6.65 1.93
C ALA A 46 -2.56 -6.40 3.29
N ASN A 47 -3.12 -7.47 3.88
CA ASN A 47 -3.61 -7.43 5.26
C ASN A 47 -2.47 -7.47 6.28
N GLU A 48 -1.36 -8.13 5.92
CA GLU A 48 -0.20 -8.35 6.79
C GLU A 48 1.10 -8.30 5.97
N ILE A 49 2.10 -7.60 6.49
CA ILE A 49 3.46 -7.55 5.95
C ILE A 49 4.40 -7.89 7.10
N PHE A 50 5.15 -8.98 6.95
CA PHE A 50 6.12 -9.44 7.95
C PHE A 50 7.55 -9.17 7.50
N LEU A 51 8.34 -8.54 8.36
CA LEU A 51 9.79 -8.47 8.22
C LEU A 51 10.39 -9.66 8.96
N ARG A 52 11.17 -10.50 8.26
CA ARG A 52 11.88 -11.65 8.82
C ARG A 52 13.38 -11.47 8.71
N ASP A 53 14.14 -12.02 9.65
CA ASP A 53 15.61 -12.08 9.56
C ASP A 53 16.09 -13.24 8.68
N ALA A 54 17.41 -13.37 8.52
CA ALA A 54 18.03 -14.42 7.72
C ALA A 54 17.75 -15.85 8.23
N GLN A 55 17.32 -16.00 9.49
CA GLN A 55 16.93 -17.27 10.09
C GLN A 55 15.41 -17.52 9.98
N GLY A 56 14.67 -16.63 9.29
CA GLY A 56 13.22 -16.72 9.15
C GLY A 56 12.41 -16.20 10.34
N ARG A 57 13.06 -15.65 11.37
CA ARG A 57 12.38 -15.15 12.57
C ARG A 57 11.74 -13.80 12.29
N GLU A 58 10.51 -13.62 12.74
CA GLU A 58 9.79 -12.35 12.63
C GLU A 58 10.46 -11.27 13.48
N ARG A 59 10.78 -10.14 12.85
CA ARG A 59 11.40 -8.94 13.45
C ARG A 59 10.40 -7.80 13.57
N ALA A 60 9.50 -7.69 12.61
CA ALA A 60 8.44 -6.71 12.62
C ALA A 60 7.22 -7.19 11.83
N ALA A 61 6.08 -6.58 12.11
CA ALA A 61 4.87 -6.77 11.33
C ALA A 61 4.11 -5.45 11.16
N LEU A 62 3.55 -5.23 9.98
CA LEU A 62 2.49 -4.26 9.72
C LEU A 62 1.23 -5.06 9.39
N LEU A 63 0.19 -4.98 10.19
CA LEU A 63 -0.99 -5.83 10.01
C LEU A 63 -2.29 -5.18 10.46
N VAL A 64 -3.41 -5.77 10.02
CA VAL A 64 -4.76 -5.55 10.54
C VAL A 64 -5.21 -6.82 11.25
N THR A 65 -5.49 -6.74 12.55
CA THR A 65 -6.00 -7.90 13.31
C THR A 65 -7.45 -8.22 12.94
N LYS A 66 -7.93 -9.40 13.34
CA LYS A 66 -9.34 -9.81 13.13
C LYS A 66 -10.34 -8.86 13.81
N GLU A 67 -9.90 -8.21 14.88
CA GLU A 67 -10.68 -7.24 15.66
C GLU A 67 -10.63 -5.82 15.06
N GLY A 68 -9.98 -5.66 13.89
CA GLY A 68 -9.85 -4.39 13.18
C GLY A 68 -8.78 -3.46 13.74
N THR A 69 -7.89 -3.95 14.61
CA THR A 69 -6.77 -3.14 15.11
C THR A 69 -5.68 -3.08 14.06
N VAL A 70 -5.24 -1.89 13.68
CA VAL A 70 -4.08 -1.71 12.80
C VAL A 70 -2.83 -1.60 13.64
N GLY A 71 -1.79 -2.39 13.33
CA GLY A 71 -0.60 -2.51 14.17
C GLY A 71 0.72 -2.40 13.42
N ILE A 72 1.68 -1.69 14.00
CA ILE A 72 3.12 -1.84 13.69
C ILE A 72 3.79 -2.46 14.91
N TRP A 73 4.30 -3.68 14.76
CA TRP A 73 4.87 -4.44 15.86
C TRP A 73 6.36 -4.64 15.64
N LEU A 74 7.19 -4.38 16.65
CA LEU A 74 8.63 -4.61 16.62
C LEU A 74 9.02 -5.65 17.66
N ARG A 75 9.81 -6.65 17.27
CA ARG A 75 10.26 -7.77 18.10
C ARG A 75 11.77 -7.79 18.33
N ASP A 76 12.20 -8.25 19.50
CA ASP A 76 13.61 -8.52 19.80
C ASP A 76 14.07 -9.88 19.27
N ALA A 77 15.37 -10.19 19.44
CA ALA A 77 16.01 -11.45 19.00
C ALA A 77 15.32 -12.73 19.51
N THR A 78 14.56 -12.61 20.61
CA THR A 78 13.82 -13.71 21.25
C THR A 78 12.36 -13.78 20.80
N GLY A 79 11.93 -12.88 19.90
CA GLY A 79 10.56 -12.83 19.37
C GLY A 79 9.58 -12.01 20.23
N LYS A 80 10.05 -11.39 21.33
CA LYS A 80 9.20 -10.60 22.22
C LYS A 80 8.98 -9.20 21.67
N PHE A 81 7.76 -8.68 21.81
CA PHE A 81 7.45 -7.31 21.45
C PHE A 81 8.25 -6.32 22.31
N ARG A 82 8.87 -5.34 21.65
CA ARG A 82 9.64 -4.25 22.26
C ARG A 82 8.96 -2.90 22.09
N SER A 83 8.24 -2.74 20.98
CA SER A 83 7.45 -1.56 20.68
C SER A 83 6.24 -1.99 19.87
N VAL A 84 5.09 -1.41 20.18
CA VAL A 84 3.85 -1.64 19.44
C VAL A 84 3.18 -0.30 19.22
N TYR A 85 2.93 0.05 17.96
CA TYR A 85 1.97 1.10 17.63
C TYR A 85 0.66 0.42 17.23
N SER A 86 -0.44 0.82 17.85
CA SER A 86 -1.77 0.26 17.61
C SER A 86 -2.81 1.35 17.42
N LEU A 87 -3.58 1.23 16.36
CA LEU A 87 -4.82 1.95 16.14
C LEU A 87 -5.97 0.99 16.45
N GLY A 88 -6.62 1.19 17.60
CA GLY A 88 -7.79 0.42 17.98
C GLY A 88 -8.99 0.78 17.10
N SER A 89 -9.86 -0.21 16.86
CA SER A 89 -11.09 -0.02 16.07
C SER A 89 -12.07 0.99 16.68
N THR A 90 -11.90 1.36 17.95
CA THR A 90 -12.70 2.37 18.68
C THR A 90 -12.03 3.76 18.74
N GLY A 91 -10.98 4.00 17.96
CA GLY A 91 -10.33 5.31 17.83
C GLY A 91 -9.11 5.54 18.72
N SER A 92 -8.72 4.57 19.57
CA SER A 92 -7.47 4.70 20.33
C SER A 92 -6.26 4.63 19.39
N SER A 93 -5.26 5.50 19.62
CA SER A 93 -3.98 5.48 18.93
C SER A 93 -2.88 5.47 19.98
N ILE A 94 -2.20 4.35 20.15
CA ILE A 94 -1.26 4.14 21.26
C ILE A 94 0.06 3.57 20.73
N LEU A 95 1.16 4.19 21.14
CA LEU A 95 2.52 3.66 21.05
C LEU A 95 2.97 3.19 22.44
N ASP A 96 3.31 1.92 22.57
CA ASP A 96 3.87 1.34 23.79
C ASP A 96 5.31 0.84 23.62
N PHE A 97 6.08 0.91 24.70
CA PHE A 97 7.44 0.39 24.82
C PHE A 97 7.49 -0.64 25.95
N ARG A 98 8.14 -1.78 25.70
CA ARG A 98 8.13 -2.95 26.60
C ARG A 98 9.53 -3.32 27.07
N ASP A 99 9.64 -3.85 28.29
CA ASP A 99 10.89 -4.42 28.83
C ASP A 99 11.18 -5.83 28.29
N LYS A 100 12.33 -6.43 28.65
CA LYS A 100 12.78 -7.73 28.14
C LYS A 100 11.84 -8.88 28.51
N ASN A 101 10.95 -8.65 29.46
CA ASN A 101 9.93 -9.57 29.90
C ASN A 101 8.61 -9.34 29.17
N GLY A 102 8.52 -8.33 28.29
CA GLY A 102 7.32 -7.96 27.55
C GLY A 102 6.37 -7.05 28.34
N LYS A 103 6.78 -6.52 29.50
CA LYS A 103 5.95 -5.61 30.30
C LYS A 103 6.03 -4.19 29.76
N VAL A 104 4.88 -3.52 29.59
CA VAL A 104 4.83 -2.12 29.18
C VAL A 104 5.50 -1.24 30.24
N ARG A 105 6.42 -0.38 29.80
CA ARG A 105 7.19 0.57 30.62
C ARG A 105 6.83 2.01 30.34
N MET A 106 6.37 2.26 29.12
CA MET A 106 5.87 3.54 28.68
C MET A 106 4.77 3.30 27.66
N ALA A 107 3.71 4.08 27.73
CA ALA A 107 2.68 4.12 26.69
C ALA A 107 2.25 5.56 26.46
N MET A 108 2.09 5.96 25.21
CA MET A 108 1.68 7.30 24.85
C MET A 108 0.71 7.30 23.68
N GLY A 109 -0.16 8.31 23.64
CA GLY A 109 -1.07 8.53 22.54
C GLY A 109 -2.44 8.99 23.00
N ILE A 110 -3.44 8.75 22.16
CA ILE A 110 -4.82 9.21 22.35
C ILE A 110 -5.67 8.01 22.75
N THR A 111 -6.40 8.13 23.86
CA THR A 111 -7.35 7.11 24.30
C THR A 111 -8.62 7.14 23.45
N ALA A 112 -9.46 6.10 23.51
CA ALA A 112 -10.77 6.10 22.83
C ALA A 112 -11.73 7.22 23.30
N ALA A 113 -11.42 7.89 24.42
CA ALA A 113 -12.13 9.07 24.90
C ALA A 113 -11.48 10.39 24.41
N GLU A 114 -10.72 10.35 23.32
CA GLU A 114 -10.01 11.49 22.70
C GLU A 114 -9.05 12.24 23.64
N SER A 115 -8.68 11.62 24.78
CA SER A 115 -7.76 12.21 25.74
C SER A 115 -6.31 11.85 25.42
N PRO A 116 -5.40 12.82 25.23
CA PRO A 116 -3.97 12.56 25.09
C PRO A 116 -3.38 12.13 26.43
N ARG A 117 -2.50 11.13 26.43
CA ARG A 117 -1.81 10.65 27.63
C ARG A 117 -0.39 10.19 27.33
N ILE A 118 0.47 10.36 28.33
CA ILE A 118 1.77 9.66 28.43
C ILE A 118 1.81 8.98 29.80
N ASN A 119 2.00 7.68 29.84
CA ASN A 119 2.12 6.88 31.05
C ASN A 119 3.53 6.31 31.16
N ILE A 120 4.13 6.43 32.34
CA ILE A 120 5.38 5.77 32.72
C ILE A 120 5.06 4.73 33.79
N VAL A 121 5.54 3.50 33.60
CA VAL A 121 5.26 2.35 34.47
C VAL A 121 6.56 1.87 35.14
N ASP A 122 6.50 1.65 36.44
CA ASP A 122 7.64 1.23 37.28
C ASP A 122 7.97 -0.26 37.18
N ALA A 123 9.06 -0.69 37.83
CA ALA A 123 9.57 -2.08 37.83
C ALA A 123 8.51 -3.12 38.19
N ASN A 124 7.58 -2.74 39.06
CA ASN A 124 6.54 -3.58 39.62
C ASN A 124 5.26 -3.58 38.77
N GLY A 125 5.20 -2.76 37.71
CA GLY A 125 4.01 -2.63 36.86
C GLY A 125 3.03 -1.56 37.34
N LYS A 126 3.41 -0.74 38.33
CA LYS A 126 2.58 0.36 38.82
C LYS A 126 2.83 1.61 38.01
N LEU A 127 1.77 2.39 37.81
CA LEU A 127 1.88 3.71 37.18
C LEU A 127 2.73 4.64 38.04
N ALA A 128 3.91 5.00 37.53
CA ALA A 128 4.84 5.92 38.18
C ALA A 128 4.45 7.38 37.90
N LYS A 129 4.03 7.67 36.66
CA LYS A 129 3.65 9.03 36.23
C LYS A 129 2.67 8.97 35.07
N THR A 130 1.69 9.87 35.08
CA THR A 130 0.86 10.19 33.91
C THR A 130 0.99 11.67 33.60
N PHE A 131 1.07 11.98 32.31
CA PHE A 131 0.88 13.30 31.73
C PHE A 131 -0.42 13.27 30.94
N ARG A 132 -1.26 14.29 31.09
CA ARG A 132 -2.54 14.48 30.42
C ARG A 132 -2.62 15.92 29.92
#